data_AF-A0A397CMQ9-F1
#
_entry.id   AF-A0A397CMQ9-F1
#
_cell.length_a   1.000
_cell.length_b   1.000
_cell.length_c   1.000
_cell.angle_alpha   90.00
_cell.angle_beta   90.00
_cell.angle_gamma   90.00
#
_symmetry.space_group_name_H-M   'P 1'
#
loop_
_entity.id
_entity.type
_entity.pdbx_description
1 polymer ?
#
loop_
_entity_poly.entity_id
_entity_poly.type
_entity_poly.pdbx_seq_one_letter_code
_entity_poly.pdbx_strand_id
1 'polypeptide(L)'
;MQTSILRQRVQKGYSLGDRIKLLRAYENSPLSACAICAIEGIARSTWQTWLTKKAKYLATTRNKKLSSLGGQGRPVHMTFGTDLLAYMRKVRGDSHNLTTSHMITWLKTHQPEWLESYLGNKTNDDRAYKCLLAMCQRFAHRHGFAQRVPCFSKLKKAELQELQMSFSASFWTKYGEQPLRDIVNVDETAVNYDMPPRRIWCEVGETSEVEAKQKHSDRLTAVLAICADGMFLEYVVYILYLLLSLYILLFL
;
A
#
# COMPACT_ATOMS: atom_id res chain seq x y z
N MET A 1 -37.95 -31.27 10.92
CA MET A 1 -36.78 -30.36 11.05
C MET A 1 -36.32 -30.39 12.50
N GLN A 2 -35.15 -30.97 12.79
CA GLN A 2 -34.58 -30.99 14.15
C GLN A 2 -33.98 -29.62 14.47
N THR A 3 -34.61 -28.87 15.36
CA THR A 3 -34.02 -27.67 15.99
C THR A 3 -32.93 -28.11 16.96
N SER A 4 -31.69 -27.70 16.70
CA SER A 4 -30.55 -28.00 17.55
C SER A 4 -30.77 -27.45 18.97
N ILE A 5 -30.77 -28.34 19.98
CA ILE A 5 -30.95 -28.01 21.40
C ILE A 5 -29.75 -27.23 21.98
N LEU A 6 -28.61 -27.23 21.29
CA LEU A 6 -27.39 -26.58 21.76
C LEU A 6 -27.37 -25.10 21.37
N ARG A 7 -27.23 -24.22 22.37
CA ARG A 7 -27.02 -22.78 22.16
C ARG A 7 -25.83 -22.55 21.24
N GLN A 8 -26.04 -21.76 20.18
CA GLN A 8 -24.98 -21.33 19.28
C GLN A 8 -23.90 -20.59 20.09
N ARG A 9 -22.64 -21.03 19.95
CA ARG A 9 -21.52 -20.43 20.67
C ARG A 9 -21.29 -19.00 20.17
N VAL A 10 -21.72 -18.01 20.95
CA VAL A 10 -21.42 -16.59 20.68
C VAL A 10 -19.93 -16.36 20.88
N GLN A 11 -19.19 -16.14 19.79
CA GLN A 11 -17.77 -15.79 19.86
C GLN A 11 -17.63 -14.26 20.01
N LYS A 12 -17.29 -13.80 21.22
CA LYS A 12 -16.95 -12.39 21.45
C LYS A 12 -15.56 -12.10 20.89
N GLY A 13 -15.47 -11.21 19.91
CA GLY A 13 -14.22 -10.75 19.33
C GLY A 13 -13.57 -9.65 20.19
N TYR A 14 -12.24 -9.66 20.26
CA TYR A 14 -11.47 -8.62 20.97
C TYR A 14 -10.35 -8.11 20.09
N SER A 15 -10.21 -6.80 19.97
CA SER A 15 -9.11 -6.18 19.24
C SER A 15 -7.79 -6.29 20.03
N LEU A 16 -6.65 -6.11 19.37
CA LEU A 16 -5.35 -6.02 20.02
C LEU A 16 -5.33 -4.85 21.01
N GLY A 17 -5.97 -3.74 20.68
CA GLY A 17 -6.11 -2.58 21.56
C GLY A 17 -6.82 -2.93 22.88
N ASP A 18 -7.95 -3.63 22.80
CA ASP A 18 -8.72 -4.04 23.99
C ASP A 18 -7.89 -4.98 24.87
N ARG A 19 -7.20 -5.96 24.25
CA ARG A 19 -6.32 -6.89 24.96
C ARG A 19 -5.21 -6.16 25.70
N ILE A 20 -4.53 -5.23 25.01
CA ILE A 20 -3.42 -4.45 25.59
C ILE A 20 -3.91 -3.56 26.73
N LYS A 21 -5.06 -2.87 26.54
CA LYS A 21 -5.65 -2.00 27.56
C LYS A 21 -5.96 -2.78 28.84
N LEU A 22 -6.61 -3.94 28.70
CA LEU A 22 -6.97 -4.78 29.84
C LEU A 22 -5.75 -5.41 30.51
N LEU A 23 -4.75 -5.86 29.75
CA LEU A 23 -3.51 -6.41 30.30
C LEU A 23 -2.72 -5.36 31.10
N ARG A 24 -2.70 -4.10 30.63
CA ARG A 24 -2.09 -2.98 31.37
C ARG A 24 -2.89 -2.61 32.62
N ALA A 25 -4.22 -2.59 32.51
CA ALA A 25 -5.09 -2.34 33.67
C ALA A 25 -4.92 -3.41 34.75
N TYR A 26 -4.73 -4.67 34.37
CA TYR A 26 -4.43 -5.77 35.28
C TYR A 26 -3.07 -5.63 35.97
N GLU A 27 -2.02 -5.18 35.26
CA GLU A 27 -0.70 -4.94 35.88
C GLU A 27 -0.74 -3.85 36.94
N ASN A 28 -1.58 -2.83 36.74
CA ASN A 28 -1.65 -1.65 37.59
C ASN A 28 -2.75 -1.74 38.66
N SER A 29 -3.31 -2.94 38.88
CA SER A 29 -4.45 -3.15 39.75
C SER A 29 -4.21 -4.32 40.71
N PRO A 30 -4.70 -4.25 41.97
CA PRO A 30 -4.65 -5.38 42.90
C PRO A 30 -5.69 -6.47 42.58
N LEU A 31 -6.50 -6.29 41.53
CA LEU A 31 -7.57 -7.22 41.16
C LEU A 31 -7.02 -8.58 40.72
N SER A 32 -7.64 -9.66 41.20
CA SER A 32 -7.32 -11.00 40.71
C SER A 32 -7.79 -11.20 39.27
N ALA A 33 -7.16 -12.14 38.55
CA ALA A 33 -7.59 -12.50 37.19
C ALA A 33 -9.07 -12.91 37.13
N CYS A 34 -9.61 -13.50 38.19
CA CYS A 34 -11.03 -13.87 38.28
C CYS A 34 -11.94 -12.65 38.39
N ALA A 35 -11.54 -11.65 39.19
CA ALA A 35 -12.30 -10.41 39.35
C ALA A 35 -12.39 -9.63 38.04
N ILE A 36 -11.27 -9.46 37.32
CA ILE A 36 -11.27 -8.77 36.01
C ILE A 36 -12.09 -9.53 34.97
N CYS A 37 -11.99 -10.87 34.92
CA CYS A 37 -12.79 -11.67 34.01
C CYS A 37 -14.30 -11.50 34.26
N ALA A 38 -14.71 -11.43 35.53
CA ALA A 38 -16.11 -11.24 35.91
C ALA A 38 -16.62 -9.85 35.53
N ILE A 39 -15.84 -8.80 35.81
CA ILE A 39 -16.19 -7.41 35.50
C ILE A 39 -16.31 -7.18 33.99
N GLU A 40 -15.35 -7.67 33.22
CA GLU A 40 -15.26 -7.43 31.77
C GLU A 40 -16.06 -8.45 30.93
N GLY A 41 -16.65 -9.45 31.59
CA GLY A 41 -17.38 -10.54 30.93
C GLY A 41 -16.49 -11.37 30.00
N ILE A 42 -15.25 -11.65 30.41
CA ILE A 42 -14.26 -12.42 29.65
C ILE A 42 -14.19 -13.84 30.21
N ALA A 43 -14.33 -14.85 29.34
CA ALA A 43 -14.14 -16.23 29.75
C ALA A 43 -12.71 -16.47 30.26
N ARG A 44 -12.57 -17.13 31.42
CA ARG A 44 -11.28 -17.39 32.08
C ARG A 44 -10.23 -18.01 31.12
N SER A 45 -10.64 -18.96 30.30
CA SER A 45 -9.77 -19.62 29.31
C SER A 45 -9.20 -18.66 28.26
N THR A 46 -10.00 -17.66 27.87
CA THR A 46 -9.58 -16.60 26.95
C THR A 46 -8.55 -15.70 27.61
N TRP A 47 -8.81 -15.28 28.85
CA TRP A 47 -7.87 -14.45 29.63
C TRP A 47 -6.54 -15.15 29.90
N GLN A 48 -6.57 -16.44 30.29
CA GLN A 48 -5.36 -17.25 30.48
C GLN A 48 -4.53 -17.31 29.20
N THR A 49 -5.17 -17.55 28.05
CA THR A 49 -4.49 -17.54 26.75
C THR A 49 -3.83 -16.19 26.45
N TRP A 50 -4.44 -15.09 26.89
CA TRP A 50 -3.88 -13.76 26.72
C TRP A 50 -2.68 -13.51 27.63
N LEU A 51 -2.75 -13.95 28.89
CA LEU A 51 -1.64 -13.90 29.83
C LEU A 51 -0.41 -14.66 29.31
N THR A 52 -0.59 -15.87 28.74
CA THR A 52 0.51 -16.63 28.14
C THR A 52 1.19 -15.88 26.99
N LYS A 53 0.45 -15.03 26.26
CA LYS A 53 0.95 -14.24 25.13
C LYS A 53 1.19 -12.78 25.48
N LYS A 54 1.15 -12.40 26.77
CA LYS A 54 1.17 -11.01 27.26
C LYS A 54 2.33 -10.21 26.69
N ALA A 55 3.56 -10.73 26.79
CA ALA A 55 4.75 -10.05 26.27
C ALA A 55 4.62 -9.74 24.76
N LYS A 56 4.06 -10.67 23.97
CA LYS A 56 3.84 -10.48 22.53
C LYS A 56 2.77 -9.42 22.23
N TYR A 57 1.74 -9.33 23.06
CA TYR A 57 0.73 -8.27 22.94
C TYR A 57 1.28 -6.91 23.31
N LEU A 58 2.03 -6.79 24.41
CA LEU A 58 2.58 -5.52 24.86
C LEU A 58 3.68 -4.97 23.93
N ALA A 59 4.46 -5.85 23.30
CA ALA A 59 5.53 -5.46 22.37
C ALA A 59 5.05 -5.23 20.91
N THR A 60 3.76 -5.41 20.59
CA THR A 60 3.31 -5.33 19.20
C THR A 60 3.27 -3.89 18.68
N THR A 61 3.90 -3.64 17.52
CA THR A 61 3.81 -2.38 16.77
C THR A 61 2.69 -2.39 15.73
N ARG A 62 1.91 -3.49 15.66
CA ARG A 62 0.81 -3.64 14.69
C ARG A 62 -0.34 -2.69 15.01
N ASN A 63 -1.17 -2.46 14.00
CA ASN A 63 -2.42 -1.71 14.16
C ASN A 63 -3.32 -2.36 15.23
N LYS A 64 -3.62 -1.59 16.28
CA LYS A 64 -4.38 -2.02 17.46
C LYS A 64 -5.84 -2.38 17.16
N LYS A 65 -6.39 -1.93 16.02
CA LYS A 65 -7.75 -2.30 15.57
C LYS A 65 -7.84 -3.76 15.09
N LEU A 66 -6.71 -4.41 14.80
CA LEU A 66 -6.70 -5.81 14.33
C LEU A 66 -7.02 -6.79 15.48
N SER A 67 -7.58 -7.95 15.15
CA SER A 67 -7.94 -9.01 16.11
C SER A 67 -6.83 -10.05 16.36
N SER A 68 -5.76 -10.02 15.55
CA SER A 68 -4.69 -11.01 15.58
C SER A 68 -3.31 -10.36 15.51
N LEU A 69 -2.33 -10.96 16.20
CA LEU A 69 -0.91 -10.61 16.11
C LEU A 69 -0.31 -10.86 14.72
N GLY A 70 -1.09 -11.45 13.80
CA GLY A 70 -0.62 -11.86 12.47
C GLY A 70 0.27 -13.08 12.52
N GLY A 71 0.75 -13.53 11.36
CA GLY A 71 1.63 -14.71 11.27
C GLY A 71 0.96 -16.05 11.54
N GLN A 72 -0.35 -16.09 11.79
CA GLN A 72 -1.13 -17.32 11.99
C GLN A 72 -1.42 -18.10 10.69
N GLY A 73 -0.91 -17.63 9.55
CA GLY A 73 -0.99 -18.38 8.31
C GLY A 73 -0.10 -19.62 8.41
N ARG A 74 -0.61 -20.77 7.95
CA ARG A 74 0.21 -21.99 7.82
C ARG A 74 1.49 -21.63 7.05
N PRO A 75 2.69 -21.90 7.61
CA PRO A 75 3.92 -21.77 6.85
C PRO A 75 3.83 -22.76 5.69
N VAL A 76 3.78 -22.27 4.46
CA VAL A 76 4.18 -23.11 3.33
C VAL A 76 5.70 -23.14 3.45
N HIS A 77 6.24 -24.26 3.91
CA HIS A 77 7.68 -24.46 4.04
C HIS A 77 8.27 -24.58 2.63
N MET A 78 8.46 -23.44 1.97
CA MET A 78 9.12 -23.32 0.68
C MET A 78 10.61 -23.25 0.98
N THR A 79 11.32 -24.37 0.80
CA THR A 79 12.77 -24.45 0.99
C THR A 79 13.52 -23.46 0.11
N PHE A 80 12.97 -23.17 -1.07
CA PHE A 80 13.48 -22.20 -2.07
C PHE A 80 12.95 -20.77 -1.89
N GLY A 81 12.29 -20.46 -0.77
CA GLY A 81 11.68 -19.14 -0.55
C GLY A 81 12.68 -17.98 -0.60
N THR A 82 13.91 -18.19 -0.11
CA THR A 82 14.99 -17.20 -0.15
C THR A 82 15.37 -16.84 -1.59
N ASP A 83 15.46 -17.84 -2.45
CA ASP A 83 15.95 -17.69 -3.82
C ASP A 83 14.87 -17.05 -4.70
N LEU A 84 13.61 -17.43 -4.51
CA LEU A 84 12.48 -16.77 -5.13
C LEU A 84 12.42 -15.29 -4.74
N LEU A 85 12.67 -14.97 -3.46
CA LEU A 85 12.72 -13.58 -2.98
C LEU A 85 13.88 -12.79 -3.60
N ALA A 86 15.06 -13.40 -3.72
CA ALA A 86 16.21 -12.79 -4.37
C ALA A 86 15.91 -12.47 -5.85
N TYR A 87 15.31 -13.42 -6.57
CA TYR A 87 14.82 -13.21 -7.94
C TYR A 87 13.82 -12.04 -8.02
N MET A 88 12.79 -12.02 -7.17
CA MET A 88 11.80 -10.94 -7.14
C MET A 88 12.44 -9.57 -6.91
N ARG A 89 13.42 -9.48 -6.02
CA ARG A 89 14.15 -8.23 -5.74
C ARG A 89 15.00 -7.81 -6.93
N LYS A 90 15.68 -8.75 -7.60
CA LYS A 90 16.49 -8.47 -8.79
C LYS A 90 15.64 -7.90 -9.93
N VAL A 91 14.54 -8.58 -10.29
CA VAL A 91 13.62 -8.13 -11.35
C VAL A 91 13.13 -6.69 -11.08
N ARG A 92 12.79 -6.38 -9.82
CA ARG A 92 12.34 -5.03 -9.44
C ARG A 92 13.47 -4.02 -9.34
N GLY A 93 14.69 -4.43 -8.98
CA GLY A 93 15.89 -3.57 -9.00
C GLY A 93 16.19 -3.08 -10.40
N ASP A 94 16.04 -3.96 -11.38
CA ASP A 94 16.24 -3.65 -12.81
C ASP A 94 15.06 -2.88 -13.43
N SER A 95 14.11 -2.39 -12.62
CA SER A 95 12.91 -1.66 -13.05
C SER A 95 11.94 -2.45 -13.95
N HIS A 96 12.02 -3.79 -13.96
CA HIS A 96 11.10 -4.63 -14.74
C HIS A 96 9.78 -4.88 -14.00
N ASN A 97 8.75 -5.20 -14.79
CA ASN A 97 7.45 -5.61 -14.25
C ASN A 97 7.58 -7.00 -13.62
N LEU A 98 7.17 -7.11 -12.34
CA LEU A 98 7.09 -8.38 -11.64
C LEU A 98 5.61 -8.76 -11.50
N THR A 99 5.26 -9.95 -11.96
CA THR A 99 3.89 -10.49 -11.87
C THR A 99 3.92 -11.88 -11.25
N THR A 100 2.76 -12.37 -10.81
CA THR A 100 2.61 -13.75 -10.33
C THR A 100 3.04 -14.77 -11.39
N SER A 101 2.85 -14.46 -12.68
CA SER A 101 3.31 -15.30 -13.79
C SER A 101 4.84 -15.43 -13.81
N HIS A 102 5.58 -14.33 -13.63
CA HIS A 102 7.04 -14.38 -13.52
C HIS A 102 7.52 -15.28 -12.38
N MET A 103 6.84 -15.23 -11.23
CA MET A 103 7.12 -16.13 -10.11
C MET A 103 6.86 -17.60 -10.49
N ILE A 104 5.77 -17.89 -11.19
CA ILE A 104 5.45 -19.25 -11.65
C ILE A 104 6.46 -19.73 -12.69
N THR A 105 6.88 -18.89 -13.63
CA THR A 105 7.94 -19.22 -14.60
C THR A 105 9.24 -19.53 -13.88
N TRP A 106 9.62 -18.73 -12.88
CA TRP A 106 10.79 -19.02 -12.06
C TRP A 106 10.69 -20.38 -11.37
N LEU A 107 9.52 -20.73 -10.82
CA LEU A 107 9.26 -22.03 -10.21
C LEU A 107 9.37 -23.18 -11.21
N LYS A 108 8.83 -23.02 -12.43
CA LYS A 108 8.96 -24.02 -13.49
C LYS A 108 10.42 -24.30 -13.84
N THR A 109 11.25 -23.26 -13.87
CA THR A 109 12.67 -23.38 -14.26
C THR A 109 13.55 -23.93 -13.13
N HIS A 110 13.32 -23.49 -11.88
CA HIS A 110 14.25 -23.79 -10.77
C HIS A 110 13.73 -24.86 -9.82
N GLN A 111 12.43 -25.12 -9.80
CA GLN A 111 11.77 -26.02 -8.84
C GLN A 111 10.71 -26.92 -9.53
N PRO A 112 11.05 -27.60 -10.65
CA PRO A 112 10.08 -28.38 -11.43
C PRO A 112 9.49 -29.55 -10.62
N GLU A 113 10.33 -30.32 -9.92
CA GLU A 113 9.90 -31.47 -9.12
C GLU A 113 8.94 -31.07 -7.99
N TRP A 114 9.26 -29.97 -7.31
CA TRP A 114 8.38 -29.42 -6.28
C TRP A 114 7.04 -28.96 -6.86
N LEU A 115 7.08 -28.30 -8.03
CA LEU A 115 5.88 -27.81 -8.69
C LEU A 115 4.97 -28.98 -9.12
N GLU A 116 5.55 -30.02 -9.70
CA GLU A 116 4.83 -31.24 -10.09
C GLU A 116 4.19 -31.91 -8.87
N SER A 117 4.95 -32.13 -7.80
CA SER A 117 4.44 -32.69 -6.55
C SER A 117 3.32 -31.82 -5.94
N TYR A 118 3.48 -30.50 -5.96
CA TYR A 118 2.48 -29.58 -5.42
C TYR A 118 1.15 -29.63 -6.19
N LEU A 119 1.23 -29.69 -7.53
CA LEU A 119 0.08 -29.76 -8.43
C LEU A 119 -0.59 -31.14 -8.39
N GLY A 120 0.19 -32.23 -8.40
CA GLY A 120 -0.33 -33.61 -8.33
C GLY A 120 -1.10 -33.92 -7.03
N ASN A 121 -0.78 -33.20 -5.94
CA ASN A 121 -1.52 -33.28 -4.67
C ASN A 121 -2.87 -32.50 -4.67
N LYS A 122 -3.42 -32.13 -5.83
CA LYS A 122 -4.66 -31.35 -5.95
C LYS A 122 -5.69 -32.14 -6.74
N THR A 123 -6.95 -31.97 -6.35
CA THR A 123 -8.07 -32.73 -6.92
C THR A 123 -8.42 -32.34 -8.35
N ASN A 124 -8.06 -31.14 -8.79
CA ASN A 124 -8.40 -30.61 -10.12
C ASN A 124 -7.33 -29.60 -10.55
N ASP A 125 -6.91 -29.66 -11.81
CA ASP A 125 -5.87 -28.82 -12.43
C ASP A 125 -6.19 -27.32 -12.36
N ASP A 126 -7.43 -26.93 -12.65
CA ASP A 126 -7.89 -25.53 -12.55
C ASP A 126 -7.76 -25.01 -11.12
N ARG A 127 -8.14 -25.86 -10.16
CA ARG A 127 -8.01 -25.55 -8.74
C ARG A 127 -6.53 -25.52 -8.32
N ALA A 128 -5.71 -26.40 -8.87
CA ALA A 128 -4.28 -26.48 -8.62
C ALA A 128 -3.58 -25.18 -9.04
N TYR A 129 -3.86 -24.72 -10.27
CA TYR A 129 -3.32 -23.47 -10.79
C TYR A 129 -3.79 -22.24 -10.00
N LYS A 130 -5.09 -22.15 -9.66
CA LYS A 130 -5.61 -21.07 -8.79
C LYS A 130 -4.95 -21.08 -7.41
N CYS A 131 -4.71 -22.26 -6.84
CA CYS A 131 -4.01 -22.39 -5.56
C CYS A 131 -2.54 -21.96 -5.65
N LEU A 132 -1.88 -22.27 -6.78
CA LEU A 132 -0.50 -21.84 -7.06
C LEU A 132 -0.41 -20.31 -7.16
N LEU A 133 -1.29 -19.68 -7.95
CA LEU A 133 -1.39 -18.22 -8.06
C LEU A 133 -1.56 -17.57 -6.68
N ALA A 134 -2.53 -18.06 -5.89
CA ALA A 134 -2.79 -17.53 -4.55
C ALA A 134 -1.60 -17.74 -3.60
N MET A 135 -0.85 -18.83 -3.75
CA MET A 135 0.36 -19.10 -2.98
C MET A 135 1.45 -18.07 -3.30
N CYS A 136 1.74 -17.83 -4.58
CA CYS A 136 2.69 -16.81 -5.03
C CYS A 136 2.28 -15.39 -4.57
N GLN A 137 1.00 -15.03 -4.69
CA GLN A 137 0.49 -13.73 -4.22
C GLN A 137 0.67 -13.55 -2.70
N ARG A 138 0.32 -14.57 -1.91
CA ARG A 138 0.51 -14.54 -0.45
C ARG A 138 2.00 -14.45 -0.07
N PHE A 139 2.86 -15.13 -0.81
CA PHE A 139 4.30 -15.04 -0.63
C PHE A 139 4.77 -13.60 -0.88
N ALA A 140 4.39 -13.01 -2.02
CA ALA A 140 4.73 -11.63 -2.36
C ALA A 140 4.28 -10.64 -1.27
N HIS A 141 3.02 -10.73 -0.83
CA HIS A 141 2.49 -9.89 0.24
C HIS A 141 3.23 -10.06 1.57
N ARG A 142 3.59 -11.30 1.94
CA ARG A 142 4.35 -11.57 3.17
C ARG A 142 5.74 -10.91 3.14
N HIS A 143 6.34 -10.78 1.97
CA HIS A 143 7.65 -10.16 1.78
C HIS A 143 7.59 -8.67 1.42
N GLY A 144 6.45 -8.01 1.64
CA GLY A 144 6.31 -6.56 1.49
C GLY A 144 6.07 -6.08 0.06
N PHE A 145 5.80 -6.98 -0.89
CA PHE A 145 5.37 -6.60 -2.23
C PHE A 145 3.87 -6.28 -2.21
N ALA A 146 3.49 -5.25 -2.96
CA ALA A 146 2.10 -4.85 -3.15
C ALA A 146 1.85 -4.64 -4.64
N GLN A 147 0.65 -4.98 -5.09
CA GLN A 147 0.23 -4.71 -6.46
C GLN A 147 0.13 -3.19 -6.66
N ARG A 148 0.73 -2.68 -7.73
CA ARG A 148 0.74 -1.27 -8.11
C ARG A 148 0.43 -1.16 -9.60
N VAL A 149 -0.14 -0.04 -10.00
CA VAL A 149 -0.27 0.30 -11.42
C VAL A 149 1.13 0.61 -11.96
N PRO A 150 1.58 -0.01 -13.06
CA PRO A 150 2.84 0.34 -13.68
C PRO A 150 2.85 1.81 -14.08
N CYS A 151 3.93 2.52 -13.73
CA CYS A 151 4.19 3.87 -14.20
C CYS A 151 5.40 3.82 -15.11
N PHE A 152 5.26 4.32 -16.33
CA PHE A 152 6.34 4.33 -17.31
C PHE A 152 7.20 5.57 -17.08
N SER A 153 8.49 5.34 -16.81
CA SER A 153 9.50 6.39 -16.75
C SER A 153 10.31 6.38 -18.04
N LYS A 154 10.74 7.56 -18.51
CA LYS A 154 11.65 7.69 -19.66
C LYS A 154 13.06 7.17 -19.35
N LEU A 155 13.45 7.17 -18.07
CA LEU A 155 14.76 6.74 -17.59
C LEU A 155 14.62 5.62 -16.57
N LYS A 156 15.64 4.75 -16.47
CA LYS A 156 15.72 3.77 -15.39
C LYS A 156 15.89 4.49 -14.06
N LYS A 157 15.45 3.85 -12.98
CA LYS A 157 15.52 4.43 -11.64
C LYS A 157 16.96 4.80 -11.22
N ALA A 158 17.93 3.92 -11.50
CA ALA A 158 19.32 4.15 -11.11
C ALA A 158 19.93 5.36 -11.85
N GLU A 159 19.73 5.43 -13.17
CA GLU A 159 20.19 6.55 -14.02
C GLU A 159 19.54 7.87 -13.59
N LEU A 160 18.23 7.86 -13.30
CA LEU A 160 17.52 9.04 -12.81
C LEU A 160 18.05 9.53 -11.46
N GLN A 161 18.39 8.61 -10.56
CA GLN A 161 18.97 8.94 -9.25
C GLN A 161 20.39 9.51 -9.40
N GLU A 162 21.21 8.94 -10.28
CA GLU A 162 22.55 9.47 -10.57
C GLU A 162 22.49 10.88 -11.17
N LEU A 163 21.61 11.10 -12.14
CA LEU A 163 21.40 12.41 -12.75
C LEU A 163 20.88 13.43 -11.74
N GLN A 164 19.98 13.02 -10.83
CA GLN A 164 19.50 13.88 -9.75
C GLN A 164 20.63 14.25 -8.79
N MET A 165 21.51 13.31 -8.43
CA MET A 165 22.63 13.56 -7.51
C MET A 165 23.67 14.49 -8.15
N SER A 166 24.04 14.25 -9.41
CA SER A 166 25.02 15.09 -10.12
C SER A 166 24.49 16.50 -10.38
N PHE A 167 23.22 16.61 -10.79
CA PHE A 167 22.53 17.90 -10.93
C PHE A 167 22.48 18.64 -9.59
N SER A 168 22.04 17.98 -8.52
CA SER A 168 21.97 18.59 -7.18
C SER A 168 23.35 19.09 -6.72
N ALA A 169 24.40 18.27 -6.86
CA ALA A 169 25.75 18.64 -6.46
C ALA A 169 26.27 19.87 -7.24
N SER A 170 26.12 19.87 -8.56
CA SER A 170 26.53 21.00 -9.41
C SER A 170 25.72 22.26 -9.16
N PHE A 171 24.41 22.13 -8.95
CA PHE A 171 23.51 23.23 -8.63
C PHE A 171 23.92 23.91 -7.32
N TRP A 172 24.05 23.14 -6.24
CA TRP A 172 24.38 23.69 -4.93
C TRP A 172 25.82 24.19 -4.83
N THR A 173 26.75 23.62 -5.60
CA THR A 173 28.11 24.18 -5.71
C THR A 173 28.11 25.59 -6.30
N LYS A 174 27.24 25.85 -7.28
CA LYS A 174 27.19 27.14 -7.99
C LYS A 174 26.32 28.18 -7.28
N TYR A 175 25.20 27.75 -6.70
CA TYR A 175 24.17 28.65 -6.15
C TYR A 175 23.99 28.53 -4.63
N GLY A 176 24.82 27.74 -3.94
CA GLY A 176 24.68 27.51 -2.49
C GLY A 176 24.88 28.75 -1.61
N GLU A 177 25.56 29.77 -2.12
CA GLU A 177 25.72 31.07 -1.44
C GLU A 177 24.53 32.01 -1.67
N GLN A 178 23.65 31.72 -2.63
CA GLN A 178 22.48 32.54 -2.90
C GLN A 178 21.46 32.37 -1.77
N PRO A 179 20.78 33.45 -1.35
CA PRO A 179 19.71 33.33 -0.37
C PRO A 179 18.57 32.48 -0.95
N LEU A 180 17.98 31.62 -0.11
CA LEU A 180 16.94 30.66 -0.54
C LEU A 180 15.71 31.34 -1.19
N ARG A 181 15.45 32.60 -0.84
CA ARG A 181 14.38 33.41 -1.44
C ARG A 181 14.59 33.67 -2.94
N ASP A 182 15.84 33.73 -3.38
CA ASP A 182 16.20 34.05 -4.76
C ASP A 182 16.29 32.79 -5.65
N ILE A 183 16.23 31.61 -5.04
CA ILE A 183 16.14 30.33 -5.73
C ILE A 183 14.65 29.99 -5.90
N VAL A 184 14.15 30.16 -7.12
CA VAL A 184 12.74 29.96 -7.45
C VAL A 184 12.57 28.74 -8.36
N ASN A 185 11.74 27.79 -7.93
CA ASN A 185 11.28 26.71 -8.78
C ASN A 185 10.00 27.15 -9.50
N VAL A 186 9.99 27.09 -10.82
CA VAL A 186 8.84 27.45 -11.66
C VAL A 186 8.41 26.20 -12.43
N ASP A 187 7.13 25.84 -12.34
CA ASP A 187 6.56 24.72 -13.07
C ASP A 187 5.24 25.10 -13.74
N GLU A 188 5.00 24.51 -14.91
CA GLU A 188 3.75 24.68 -15.66
C GLU A 188 2.89 23.43 -15.47
N THR A 189 1.69 23.60 -14.92
CA THR A 189 0.74 22.51 -14.74
C THR A 189 -0.55 22.77 -15.50
N ALA A 190 -1.04 21.73 -16.16
CA ALA A 190 -2.33 21.74 -16.83
C ALA A 190 -3.46 21.50 -15.83
N VAL A 191 -4.41 22.42 -15.78
CA VAL A 191 -5.66 22.29 -15.04
C VAL A 191 -6.78 21.98 -16.04
N ASN A 192 -7.28 20.76 -16.01
CA ASN A 192 -8.40 20.33 -16.85
C ASN A 192 -9.72 20.68 -16.15
N TYR A 193 -10.67 21.31 -16.86
CA TYR A 193 -11.96 21.70 -16.27
C TYR A 193 -12.83 20.48 -15.89
N ASP A 194 -12.83 19.43 -16.71
CA ASP A 194 -13.67 18.24 -16.49
C ASP A 194 -12.76 17.06 -16.09
N MET A 195 -12.63 16.83 -14.79
CA MET A 195 -11.92 15.66 -14.25
C MET A 195 -12.97 14.63 -13.82
N PRO A 196 -13.39 13.71 -14.70
CA PRO A 196 -14.44 12.76 -14.38
C PRO A 196 -14.03 11.89 -13.18
N PRO A 197 -14.99 11.52 -12.32
CA PRO A 197 -14.71 10.71 -11.14
C PRO A 197 -14.09 9.37 -11.55
N ARG A 198 -12.97 9.00 -10.89
CA ARG A 198 -12.26 7.74 -11.17
C ARG A 198 -13.06 6.48 -10.85
N ARG A 199 -14.13 6.62 -10.08
CA ARG A 199 -15.03 5.53 -9.68
C ARG A 199 -16.46 6.07 -9.67
N ILE A 200 -17.35 5.31 -10.29
CA ILE A 200 -18.79 5.53 -10.28
C ILE A 200 -19.46 4.39 -9.53
N TRP A 201 -20.64 4.64 -8.98
CA TRP A 201 -21.48 3.59 -8.41
C TRP A 201 -22.33 2.98 -9.53
N CYS A 202 -22.41 1.67 -9.57
CA CYS A 202 -23.32 0.93 -10.43
C CYS A 202 -23.90 -0.25 -9.63
N GLU A 203 -25.11 -0.68 -9.99
CA GLU A 203 -25.76 -1.84 -9.40
C GLU A 203 -24.97 -3.12 -9.69
N VAL A 204 -25.03 -4.08 -8.77
CA VAL A 204 -24.22 -5.30 -8.85
C VAL A 204 -24.74 -6.20 -9.98
N GLY A 205 -23.95 -6.32 -11.05
CA GLY A 205 -24.29 -7.11 -12.24
C GLY A 205 -24.63 -6.25 -13.47
N GLU A 206 -24.81 -4.95 -13.28
CA GLU A 206 -25.16 -4.00 -14.33
C GLU A 206 -23.92 -3.39 -15.02
N THR A 207 -24.15 -2.75 -16.18
CA THR A 207 -23.08 -2.18 -16.99
C THR A 207 -22.55 -0.90 -16.34
N SER A 208 -21.23 -0.70 -16.41
CA SER A 208 -20.57 0.53 -15.94
C SER A 208 -20.36 1.53 -17.08
N GLU A 209 -21.13 1.36 -18.16
CA GLU A 209 -21.00 2.17 -19.35
C GLU A 209 -21.50 3.59 -19.07
N VAL A 210 -20.67 4.55 -19.43
CA VAL A 210 -20.96 5.98 -19.35
C VAL A 210 -20.74 6.54 -20.74
N GLU A 211 -21.59 7.48 -21.17
CA GLU A 211 -21.39 8.19 -22.42
C GLU A 211 -19.98 8.78 -22.47
N ALA A 212 -19.35 8.64 -23.63
CA ALA A 212 -17.99 9.10 -23.84
C ALA A 212 -17.94 10.62 -23.70
N LYS A 213 -17.48 11.10 -22.54
CA LYS A 213 -17.06 12.49 -22.39
C LYS A 213 -15.80 12.73 -23.23
N GLN A 214 -15.67 13.94 -23.75
CA GLN A 214 -14.51 14.38 -24.51
C GLN A 214 -13.22 14.09 -23.72
N LYS A 215 -12.32 13.28 -24.29
CA LYS A 215 -11.05 12.86 -23.66
C LYS A 215 -10.12 14.04 -23.35
N HIS A 216 -10.34 15.16 -24.01
CA HIS A 216 -9.61 16.41 -23.90
C HIS A 216 -10.61 17.52 -23.57
N SER A 217 -10.92 17.70 -22.29
CA SER A 217 -11.62 18.91 -21.85
C SER A 217 -10.78 20.13 -22.16
N ASP A 218 -11.41 21.31 -22.17
CA ASP A 218 -10.66 22.56 -22.14
C ASP A 218 -9.66 22.54 -20.97
N ARG A 219 -8.49 23.15 -21.21
CA ARG A 219 -7.33 23.07 -20.32
C ARG A 219 -6.82 24.47 -20.07
N LEU A 220 -6.78 24.86 -18.80
CA LEU A 220 -6.10 26.07 -18.36
C LEU A 220 -4.65 25.70 -18.03
N THR A 221 -3.70 26.50 -18.52
CA THR A 221 -2.30 26.41 -18.10
C THR A 221 -2.11 27.28 -16.87
N ALA A 222 -1.66 26.68 -15.77
CA ALA A 222 -1.26 27.40 -14.57
C ALA A 222 0.26 27.32 -14.42
N VAL A 223 0.91 28.48 -14.27
CA VAL A 223 2.34 28.57 -13.93
C VAL A 223 2.44 28.81 -12.42
N LEU A 224 3.16 27.94 -11.73
CA LEU A 224 3.37 28.00 -10.29
C LEU A 224 4.84 28.28 -10.02
N ALA A 225 5.12 29.25 -9.14
CA ALA A 225 6.47 29.56 -8.68
C ALA A 225 6.54 29.49 -7.16
N ILE A 226 7.53 28.76 -6.64
CA ILE A 226 7.79 28.63 -5.21
C ILE A 226 9.27 28.85 -4.93
N CYS A 227 9.57 29.66 -3.91
CA CYS A 227 10.93 29.89 -3.45
C CYS A 227 11.44 28.70 -2.63
N ALA A 228 12.75 28.50 -2.59
CA ALA A 228 13.36 27.38 -1.86
C ALA A 228 13.17 27.48 -0.33
N ASP A 229 12.83 28.65 0.20
CA ASP A 229 12.44 28.86 1.60
C ASP A 229 10.98 28.45 1.91
N GLY A 230 10.23 28.02 0.90
CA GLY A 230 8.84 27.58 1.01
C GLY A 230 7.81 28.71 0.90
N MET A 231 8.23 29.95 0.62
CA MET A 231 7.32 31.06 0.37
C MET A 231 6.88 31.10 -1.10
N PHE A 232 5.61 31.47 -1.32
CA PHE A 232 5.13 31.78 -2.67
C PHE A 232 5.58 33.18 -3.07
N LEU A 233 5.89 33.37 -4.35
CA LEU A 233 6.06 34.71 -4.88
C LEU A 233 4.69 35.39 -4.96
N GLU A 234 4.49 36.44 -4.17
CA GLU A 234 3.24 37.22 -4.10
C GLU A 234 2.79 37.78 -5.47
N TYR A 235 3.67 37.84 -6.47
CA TYR A 235 3.44 38.44 -7.78
C TYR A 235 3.18 37.46 -8.93
N VAL A 236 3.30 36.14 -8.76
CA VAL A 236 3.28 35.21 -9.91
C VAL A 236 1.87 34.78 -10.35
N VAL A 237 0.84 35.05 -9.55
CA VAL A 237 -0.57 34.87 -9.99
C VAL A 237 -0.97 35.93 -11.05
N TYR A 238 -0.25 37.05 -11.16
CA TYR A 238 -0.64 38.19 -12.00
C TYR A 238 -0.16 38.15 -13.47
N ILE A 239 0.83 37.32 -13.82
CA ILE A 239 1.46 37.41 -15.16
C ILE A 239 0.56 36.84 -16.28
N LEU A 240 -0.32 35.88 -15.98
CA LEU A 240 -1.32 35.40 -16.95
C LEU A 240 -2.48 36.39 -17.15
N TYR A 241 -2.88 37.14 -16.11
CA TYR A 241 -3.96 38.14 -16.24
C TYR A 241 -3.49 39.39 -17.00
N LEU A 242 -2.28 39.89 -16.76
CA LEU A 242 -1.78 41.09 -17.46
C LEU A 242 -1.49 40.81 -18.94
N LEU A 243 -0.91 39.67 -19.30
CA LEU A 243 -0.64 39.36 -20.71
C LEU A 243 -1.92 39.08 -21.50
N LEU A 244 -2.94 38.40 -20.92
CA LEU A 244 -4.24 38.26 -21.59
C LEU A 244 -4.97 39.60 -21.72
N SER A 245 -4.94 40.44 -20.67
CA SER A 245 -5.64 41.73 -20.69
C SER A 245 -4.96 42.74 -21.63
N LEU A 246 -3.62 42.74 -21.72
CA LEU A 246 -2.88 43.53 -22.72
C LEU A 246 -3.09 43.03 -24.15
N TYR A 247 -3.24 41.71 -24.37
CA TYR A 247 -3.51 41.16 -25.71
C TYR A 247 -4.94 41.43 -26.18
N ILE A 248 -5.93 41.46 -25.27
CA ILE A 248 -7.33 41.81 -25.59
C ILE A 248 -7.49 43.33 -25.80
N LEU A 249 -6.73 44.18 -25.10
CA LEU A 249 -6.76 45.64 -25.31
C LEU A 249 -5.95 46.13 -26.54
N LEU A 250 -5.01 45.34 -27.07
CA LEU A 250 -4.28 45.71 -28.29
C LEU A 250 -5.01 45.33 -29.59
N PHE A 251 -6.09 44.54 -29.51
CA PHE A 251 -6.84 44.01 -30.66
C PHE A 251 -8.35 44.32 -30.63
N LEU A 252 -8.76 45.31 -29.83
CA LEU A 252 -10.06 45.99 -29.86
C LEU A 252 -9.84 47.48 -30.12
#